data_AF-A0A509L7A7-F1
#
_entry.id   AF-A0A509L7A7-F1
#
_cell.length_a   1.000
_cell.length_b   1.000
_cell.length_c   1.000
_cell.angle_alpha   90.00
_cell.angle_beta   90.00
_cell.angle_gamma   90.00
#
_symmetry.space_group_name_H-M   'P 1'
#
loop_
_entity.id
_entity.type
_entity.pdbx_description
1 polymer ?
#
loop_
_entity_poly.entity_id
_entity_poly.type
_entity_poly.pdbx_seq_one_letter_code
_entity_poly.pdbx_strand_id
1 'polypeptide(L)'
;MKEKLTHDEVNTLIKASQLAREKGIKLGVNVKEICQQAGISRKTGYQWLKEEQKSNKKKEEEFQKLVHMKVNHQKSLQEQARLKFEIEGLRLAMEIHGMDNLKVTRKKKDVPQKRKRKQ
;
A
#
# COMPACT_ATOMS: atom_id res chain seq x y z
N MET A 1 0.20 40.82 -3.19
CA MET A 1 -1.08 40.15 -3.56
C MET A 1 -1.39 39.17 -2.44
N LYS A 2 -2.62 39.14 -1.88
CA LYS A 2 -2.97 38.17 -0.83
C LYS A 2 -3.19 36.80 -1.47
N GLU A 3 -2.36 35.83 -1.10
CA GLU A 3 -2.56 34.43 -1.47
C GLU A 3 -3.94 33.96 -0.96
N LYS A 4 -4.66 33.23 -1.81
CA LYS A 4 -5.95 32.65 -1.44
C LYS A 4 -5.68 31.44 -0.57
N LEU A 5 -6.30 31.40 0.60
CA LEU A 5 -6.26 30.25 1.50
C LEU A 5 -6.86 29.03 0.79
N THR A 6 -6.22 27.88 0.98
CA THR A 6 -6.76 26.58 0.53
C THR A 6 -7.95 26.16 1.39
N HIS A 7 -8.79 25.27 0.87
CA HIS A 7 -9.96 24.76 1.59
C HIS A 7 -9.58 24.14 2.95
N ASP A 8 -8.46 23.41 3.02
CA ASP A 8 -8.00 22.77 4.25
C ASP A 8 -7.49 23.78 5.29
N GLU A 9 -6.81 24.84 4.84
CA GLU A 9 -6.41 25.94 5.72
C GLU A 9 -7.63 26.66 6.28
N VAL A 10 -8.65 26.94 5.45
CA VAL A 10 -9.90 27.55 5.91
C VAL A 10 -10.59 26.67 6.95
N ASN A 11 -10.72 25.37 6.70
CA ASN A 11 -11.32 24.44 7.67
C ASN A 11 -10.54 24.35 8.98
N THR A 12 -9.20 24.34 8.89
CA THR A 12 -8.34 24.32 10.08
C THR A 12 -8.52 25.60 10.90
N LEU A 13 -8.60 26.77 10.25
CA LEU A 13 -8.84 28.05 10.91
C LEU A 13 -10.23 28.12 11.57
N ILE A 14 -11.27 27.59 10.91
CA ILE A 14 -12.63 27.52 11.49
C ILE A 14 -12.63 26.64 12.75
N LYS A 15 -12.05 25.45 12.67
CA LYS A 15 -11.94 24.53 13.82
C LYS A 15 -11.14 25.14 14.96
N ALA A 16 -10.00 25.74 14.66
CA ALA A 16 -9.18 26.43 15.66
C ALA A 16 -9.96 27.58 16.32
N SER A 17 -10.73 28.36 15.55
CA SER A 17 -11.57 29.43 16.08
C SER A 17 -12.68 28.92 16.98
N GLN A 18 -13.30 27.78 16.68
CA GLN A 18 -14.32 27.17 17.52
C GLN A 18 -13.72 26.69 18.84
N LEU A 19 -12.60 25.97 18.78
CA LEU A 19 -11.87 25.51 19.96
C LEU A 19 -11.43 26.67 20.86
N ALA A 20 -10.94 27.76 20.25
CA ALA A 20 -10.53 28.95 21.00
C ALA A 20 -11.72 29.56 21.77
N ARG A 21 -12.90 29.65 21.15
CA ARG A 21 -14.12 30.16 21.81
C ARG A 21 -14.56 29.26 22.97
N GLU A 22 -14.55 27.93 22.78
CA GLU A 22 -14.90 26.96 23.83
C GLU A 22 -13.97 27.03 25.04
N LYS A 23 -12.68 27.27 24.81
CA LYS A 23 -11.65 27.36 25.86
C LYS A 23 -11.46 28.76 26.42
N GLY A 24 -12.26 29.74 26.00
CA GLY A 24 -12.14 31.13 26.45
C GLY A 24 -10.83 31.81 26.02
N ILE A 25 -10.21 31.34 24.94
CA ILE A 25 -9.01 31.93 24.34
C ILE A 25 -9.47 32.99 23.34
N LYS A 26 -9.00 34.23 23.49
CA LYS A 26 -9.31 35.29 22.52
C LYS A 26 -8.69 34.98 21.16
N LEU A 27 -9.36 35.39 20.08
CA LEU A 27 -8.80 35.29 18.73
C LEU A 27 -7.64 36.28 18.57
N GLY A 28 -6.50 35.82 18.03
CA GLY A 28 -5.28 36.63 17.86
C GLY A 28 -4.30 36.60 19.04
N VAL A 29 -4.53 35.73 20.02
CA VAL A 29 -3.67 35.51 21.19
C VAL A 29 -2.32 34.91 20.78
N ASN A 30 -1.23 35.42 21.36
CA ASN A 30 0.11 34.94 21.05
C ASN A 30 0.33 33.52 21.62
N VAL A 31 1.20 32.72 21.00
CA VAL A 31 1.54 31.36 21.43
C VAL A 31 1.93 31.30 22.92
N LYS A 32 2.56 32.37 23.45
CA LYS A 32 2.88 32.48 24.88
C LYS A 32 1.62 32.41 25.76
N GLU A 33 0.60 33.19 25.42
CA GLU A 33 -0.64 33.26 26.18
C GLU A 33 -1.44 31.97 26.03
N ILE A 34 -1.45 31.35 24.85
CA ILE A 34 -2.04 30.01 24.63
C ILE A 34 -1.38 28.97 25.56
N CYS A 35 -0.05 28.93 25.60
CA CYS A 35 0.67 27.98 26.46
C CYS A 35 0.43 28.25 27.95
N GLN A 36 0.39 29.53 28.34
CA GLN A 36 0.13 29.93 29.72
C GLN A 36 -1.28 29.53 30.17
N GLN A 37 -2.29 29.75 29.32
CA GLN A 37 -3.68 29.39 29.60
C GLN A 37 -3.87 27.86 29.62
N ALA A 38 -3.06 27.13 28.85
CA ALA A 38 -2.98 25.67 28.88
C ALA A 38 -2.11 25.11 30.02
N GLY A 39 -1.48 25.96 30.85
CA GLY A 39 -0.65 25.54 31.98
C GLY A 39 0.68 24.86 31.57
N ILE A 40 1.16 25.07 30.35
CA ILE A 40 2.37 24.45 29.82
C ILE A 40 3.45 25.47 29.48
N SER A 41 4.71 25.02 29.46
CA SER A 41 5.80 25.83 28.95
C SER A 41 5.71 25.98 27.43
N ARG A 42 6.17 27.12 26.89
CA ARG A 42 6.29 27.33 25.44
C ARG A 42 7.13 26.25 24.76
N LYS A 43 8.18 25.77 25.42
CA LYS A 43 9.06 24.71 24.90
C LYS A 43 8.26 23.42 24.69
N THR A 44 7.43 23.06 25.66
CA THR A 44 6.55 21.88 25.59
C THR A 44 5.52 22.03 24.47
N GLY A 45 4.88 23.19 24.35
CA GLY A 45 3.90 23.44 23.28
C GLY A 45 4.49 23.30 21.87
N TYR A 46 5.66 23.89 21.63
CA TYR A 46 6.34 23.73 20.34
C TYR A 46 6.86 22.31 20.09
N GLN A 47 7.23 21.59 21.14
CA GLN A 47 7.64 20.19 21.02
C GLN A 47 6.46 19.33 20.56
N TRP A 48 5.29 19.48 21.18
CA TRP A 48 4.07 18.77 20.78
C TRP A 48 3.67 19.08 19.34
N LEU A 49 3.75 20.35 18.93
CA LEU A 49 3.49 20.73 17.53
C LEU A 49 4.43 20.03 16.55
N LYS A 50 5.72 19.92 16.88
CA LYS A 50 6.71 19.22 16.03
C LYS A 50 6.44 17.72 15.98
N GLU A 51 6.05 17.11 17.09
CA GLU A 51 5.70 15.69 17.16
C GLU A 51 4.46 15.39 16.33
N GLU A 52 3.43 16.23 16.42
CA GLU A 52 2.23 16.16 15.60
C GLU A 52 2.55 16.27 14.10
N GLN A 53 3.33 17.28 13.69
CA GLN A 53 3.77 17.44 12.31
C GLN A 53 4.53 16.21 11.79
N LYS A 54 5.43 15.64 12.60
CA LYS A 54 6.14 14.40 12.25
C LYS A 54 5.18 13.22 12.10
N SER A 55 4.20 13.08 13.01
CA SER A 55 3.22 12.00 12.95
C SER A 55 2.31 12.12 11.73
N ASN A 56 1.89 13.34 11.36
CA ASN A 56 1.08 13.58 10.16
C ASN A 56 1.87 13.26 8.90
N LYS A 57 3.16 13.64 8.84
CA LYS A 57 4.03 13.26 7.72
C LYS A 57 4.17 11.73 7.60
N LYS A 58 4.36 11.02 8.72
CA LYS A 58 4.41 9.55 8.71
C LYS A 58 3.09 8.93 8.22
N LYS A 59 1.95 9.42 8.70
CA LYS A 59 0.62 8.95 8.25
C LYS A 59 0.43 9.15 6.75
N GLU A 60 0.87 10.29 6.21
CA GLU A 60 0.83 10.56 4.78
C GLU A 60 1.72 9.58 3.99
N GLU A 61 2.94 9.35 4.45
CA GLU A 61 3.85 8.36 3.85
C GLU A 61 3.28 6.93 3.91
N GLU A 62 2.65 6.55 5.02
CA GLU A 62 1.96 5.27 5.18
C GLU A 62 0.74 5.15 4.26
N PHE A 63 -0.05 6.21 4.13
CA PHE A 63 -1.18 6.27 3.23
C PHE A 63 -0.74 6.07 1.77
N GLN A 64 0.32 6.76 1.35
CA GLN A 64 0.89 6.58 0.01
C GLN A 64 1.37 5.15 -0.24
N LYS A 65 2.02 4.52 0.74
CA LYS A 65 2.41 3.10 0.66
C LYS A 65 1.20 2.18 0.53
N LEU A 66 0.13 2.43 1.29
CA LEU A 66 -1.10 1.64 1.22
C LEU A 66 -1.76 1.75 -0.16
N VAL A 67 -1.84 2.96 -0.73
CA VAL A 67 -2.36 3.18 -2.08
C VAL A 67 -1.52 2.42 -3.10
N HIS A 68 -0.19 2.57 -3.04
CA HIS A 68 0.72 1.88 -3.95
C HIS A 68 0.58 0.35 -3.85
N MET A 69 0.50 -0.19 -2.63
CA MET A 69 0.32 -1.61 -2.39
C MET A 69 -1.00 -2.13 -2.97
N LYS A 70 -2.11 -1.39 -2.81
CA LYS A 70 -3.42 -1.78 -3.40
C LYS A 70 -3.37 -1.81 -4.92
N VAL A 71 -2.76 -0.80 -5.54
CA VAL A 71 -2.61 -0.75 -7.00
C VAL A 71 -1.79 -1.93 -7.51
N ASN A 72 -0.67 -2.23 -6.86
CA ASN A 72 0.17 -3.36 -7.25
C ASN A 72 -0.56 -4.70 -7.07
N HIS A 73 -1.29 -4.85 -5.97
CA HIS A 73 -2.09 -6.06 -5.73
C HIS A 73 -3.14 -6.27 -6.83
N GLN A 74 -3.85 -5.21 -7.24
CA GLN A 74 -4.83 -5.27 -8.32
C GLN A 74 -4.17 -5.65 -9.66
N LYS A 75 -3.00 -5.09 -9.98
CA LYS A 75 -2.24 -5.47 -11.17
C LYS A 75 -1.83 -6.94 -11.14
N SER A 76 -1.30 -7.42 -10.01
CA SER A 76 -0.93 -8.84 -9.86
C SER A 76 -2.12 -9.78 -10.02
N LEU A 77 -3.31 -9.40 -9.52
CA LEU A 77 -4.53 -10.20 -9.73
C LEU A 77 -4.93 -10.28 -11.21
N GLN A 78 -4.81 -9.18 -11.95
CA GLN A 78 -5.08 -9.16 -13.39
C GLN A 78 -4.12 -10.07 -14.17
N GLU A 79 -2.82 -9.99 -13.89
CA GLU A 79 -1.82 -10.86 -14.51
C GLU A 79 -2.05 -12.34 -14.16
N GLN A 80 -2.43 -12.63 -12.91
CA GLN A 80 -2.74 -14.00 -12.51
C GLN A 80 -3.95 -14.55 -13.29
N ALA A 81 -5.00 -13.75 -13.48
CA ALA A 81 -6.17 -14.14 -14.25
C ALA A 81 -5.80 -14.42 -15.72
N ARG A 82 -4.97 -13.56 -16.32
CA ARG A 82 -4.48 -13.73 -17.68
C ARG A 82 -3.66 -15.03 -17.84
N LEU A 83 -2.70 -15.27 -16.96
CA LEU A 83 -1.86 -16.47 -17.00
C LEU A 83 -2.69 -17.75 -16.83
N LYS A 84 -3.71 -17.74 -15.97
CA LYS A 84 -4.63 -18.88 -15.84
C LYS A 84 -5.35 -19.17 -17.15
N PHE A 85 -5.86 -18.14 -17.83
CA PHE A 85 -6.49 -18.29 -19.13
C PHE A 85 -5.53 -18.87 -20.18
N GLU A 86 -4.29 -18.38 -20.24
CA GLU A 86 -3.27 -18.90 -21.16
C GLU A 86 -2.93 -20.37 -20.88
N ILE A 87 -2.77 -20.75 -19.60
CA ILE A 87 -2.50 -22.13 -19.17
C ILE A 87 -3.67 -23.05 -19.53
N GLU A 88 -4.90 -22.63 -19.27
CA GLU A 88 -6.10 -23.40 -19.61
C GLU A 88 -6.23 -23.60 -21.12
N GLY A 89 -5.96 -22.56 -21.91
CA GLY A 89 -5.94 -22.64 -23.37
C GLY A 89 -4.88 -23.63 -23.88
N LEU A 90 -3.67 -23.60 -23.31
CA LEU A 90 -2.62 -24.56 -23.65
C LEU A 90 -3.02 -25.99 -23.28
N ARG A 91 -3.59 -26.19 -22.10
CA ARG A 91 -4.08 -27.50 -21.65
C ARG A 91 -5.14 -28.04 -22.61
N LEU A 92 -6.11 -27.21 -22.99
CA LEU A 92 -7.16 -27.59 -23.93
C LEU A 92 -6.57 -27.95 -25.31
N ALA A 93 -5.60 -27.18 -25.80
CA ALA A 93 -4.92 -27.49 -27.06
C ALA A 93 -4.19 -28.85 -26.98
N MET A 94 -3.50 -29.13 -25.87
CA MET A 94 -2.85 -30.43 -25.64
C MET A 94 -3.85 -31.59 -25.63
N GLU A 95 -5.03 -31.39 -25.02
CA GLU A 95 -6.10 -32.38 -24.97
C GLU A 95 -6.67 -32.66 -26.37
N ILE A 96 -6.98 -31.61 -27.15
CA ILE A 96 -7.45 -31.72 -28.54
C ILE A 96 -6.45 -32.46 -29.42
N HIS A 97 -5.15 -32.17 -29.25
CA HIS A 97 -4.09 -32.83 -30.00
C HIS A 97 -3.75 -34.24 -29.47
N GLY A 98 -4.48 -34.74 -28.47
CA GLY A 98 -4.26 -36.06 -27.89
C GLY A 98 -2.88 -36.22 -27.23
N MET A 99 -2.22 -35.11 -26.89
CA MET A 99 -0.88 -35.12 -26.30
C MET A 99 -0.88 -35.71 -24.89
N ASP A 100 -2.01 -35.67 -24.20
CA ASP A 100 -2.20 -36.29 -22.89
C ASP A 100 -2.11 -37.83 -22.96
N ASN A 101 -2.43 -38.42 -24.11
CA ASN A 101 -2.36 -39.86 -24.36
C ASN A 101 -0.95 -40.35 -24.75
N LEU A 102 -0.03 -39.45 -25.12
CA LEU A 102 1.34 -39.79 -25.52
C LEU A 102 2.20 -40.31 -24.35
N LYS A 103 1.79 -40.08 -23.10
CA LYS A 103 2.47 -40.64 -21.92
C LYS A 103 2.14 -42.12 -21.69
N VAL A 104 0.97 -42.59 -22.16
CA VAL A 104 0.52 -44.00 -22.00
C VAL A 104 1.09 -44.89 -23.12
N THR A 105 1.37 -44.33 -24.30
CA THR A 105 1.80 -45.10 -25.48
C THR A 105 3.32 -45.24 -25.64
N ARG A 106 4.13 -44.53 -24.85
CA ARG A 106 5.56 -44.88 -24.69
C ARG A 106 5.68 -46.17 -23.86
N LYS A 107 5.28 -47.30 -24.44
CA LYS A 107 5.72 -48.63 -24.01
C LYS A 107 7.24 -48.55 -23.81
N LYS A 108 7.71 -48.90 -22.61
CA LYS A 108 9.13 -49.14 -22.36
C LYS A 108 9.63 -50.05 -23.47
N LYS A 109 10.52 -49.57 -24.33
CA LYS A 109 11.29 -50.47 -25.19
C LYS A 109 12.15 -51.28 -24.24
N ASP A 110 11.83 -52.56 -24.09
CA ASP A 110 12.70 -53.53 -23.42
C ASP A 110 14.07 -53.44 -24.09
N VAL A 111 15.03 -52.86 -23.37
CA VAL A 111 16.42 -52.84 -23.81
C VAL A 111 16.95 -54.25 -23.61
N PRO A 112 17.37 -54.97 -24.66
CA PRO A 112 17.89 -56.32 -24.47
C PRO A 112 19.22 -56.21 -23.72
N GLN A 113 19.25 -56.79 -22.52
CA GLN A 113 20.41 -56.85 -21.65
C GLN A 113 21.54 -57.61 -22.37
N LYS A 114 22.51 -56.88 -22.93
CA LYS A 114 23.70 -57.47 -23.56
C LYS A 114 24.42 -58.36 -22.52
N ARG A 115 24.37 -59.69 -22.75
CA ARG A 115 25.16 -60.67 -22.00
C ARG A 115 26.65 -60.35 -22.20
N LYS A 116 27.37 -60.04 -21.12
CA LYS A 116 28.82 -59.94 -21.13
C LYS A 116 29.40 -61.34 -21.40
N ARG A 117 30.07 -61.53 -22.54
CA ARG A 117 30.96 -62.68 -22.77
C ARG A 117 32.17 -62.50 -21.86
N LYS A 118 32.41 -63.49 -20.99
CA LYS A 118 33.69 -63.66 -20.30
C LYS A 118 34.67 -64.30 -21.28
N GLN A 119 35.75 -63.59 -21.60
CA GLN A 119 37.09 -64.15 -21.84
C GLN A 119 38.10 -63.11 -21.36
#